data_AF-A0A7X6SYM8-F1
#
_entry.id   AF-A0A7X6SYM8-F1
#
_cell.length_a   1.000
_cell.length_b   1.000
_cell.length_c   1.000
_cell.angle_alpha   90.00
_cell.angle_beta   90.00
_cell.angle_gamma   90.00
#
_symmetry.space_group_name_H-M   'P 1'
#
loop_
_entity.id
_entity.type
_entity.pdbx_description
1 polymer ?
#
loop_
_entity_poly.entity_id
_entity_poly.type
_entity_poly.pdbx_seq_one_letter_code
_entity_poly.pdbx_strand_id
1 'polypeptide(L)'
;MRIIKETGNITVVALLVLVILTLIGISASRISNTDIIAARNLIPHKQDFYAAEAGQNMEAVRIGRGEYAVTAPESADLVLAESTEEVVPGSLCDHAVTYKGHFSPPKGYSSLHFSRHDFEVVTKSGKKAANNVKITARYFIIGPKIK
;
A
#
# COMPACT_ATOMS: atom_id res chain seq x y z
N MET A 1 4.31 36.03 -67.40
CA MET A 1 4.67 36.53 -66.04
C MET A 1 3.58 36.11 -65.04
N ARG A 2 3.56 34.85 -64.61
CA ARG A 2 2.54 34.31 -63.67
C ARG A 2 3.13 33.57 -62.46
N ILE A 3 4.44 33.34 -62.49
CA ILE A 3 5.18 32.47 -61.58
C ILE A 3 5.49 33.14 -60.22
N ILE A 4 5.46 34.49 -60.14
CA ILE A 4 5.81 35.23 -58.93
C ILE A 4 4.69 35.17 -57.86
N LYS A 5 3.44 34.94 -58.27
CA LYS A 5 2.30 34.81 -57.33
C LYS A 5 2.16 33.40 -56.73
N GLU A 6 2.60 32.36 -57.42
CA GLU A 6 2.49 30.96 -56.93
C GLU A 6 3.55 30.64 -55.87
N THR A 7 4.77 31.16 -56.00
CA THR A 7 5.86 30.91 -55.05
C THR A 7 5.58 31.50 -53.67
N GLY A 8 4.91 32.65 -53.60
CA GLY A 8 4.53 33.29 -52.33
C GLY A 8 3.47 32.51 -51.54
N ASN A 9 2.64 31.72 -52.21
CA ASN A 9 1.65 30.88 -51.53
C ASN A 9 2.31 29.61 -50.94
N ILE A 10 3.27 29.03 -51.65
CA ILE A 10 4.01 27.84 -51.19
C ILE A 10 4.83 28.14 -49.93
N THR A 11 5.48 29.31 -49.84
CA THR A 11 6.24 29.69 -48.65
C THR A 11 5.34 29.90 -47.43
N VAL A 12 4.15 30.46 -47.62
CA VAL A 12 3.15 30.61 -46.55
C VAL A 12 2.66 29.26 -46.05
N VAL A 13 2.35 28.32 -46.96
CA VAL A 13 1.94 26.96 -46.61
C VAL A 13 3.07 26.22 -45.87
N ALA A 14 4.31 26.32 -46.35
CA ALA A 14 5.46 25.69 -45.70
C ALA A 14 5.70 26.24 -44.29
N LEU A 15 5.58 27.56 -44.11
CA LEU A 15 5.71 28.20 -42.80
C LEU A 15 4.59 27.78 -41.85
N LEU A 16 3.36 27.65 -42.36
CA LEU A 16 2.21 27.19 -41.59
C LEU A 16 2.40 25.74 -41.12
N VAL A 17 2.86 24.84 -42.00
CA VAL A 17 3.19 23.46 -41.64
C VAL A 17 4.30 23.40 -40.60
N LEU A 18 5.34 24.24 -40.72
CA LEU A 18 6.44 24.31 -39.76
C LEU A 18 5.96 24.75 -38.37
N VAL A 19 5.06 25.74 -38.31
CA VAL A 19 4.43 26.19 -37.06
C VAL A 19 3.58 25.08 -36.43
N ILE A 20 2.80 24.35 -37.23
CA ILE A 20 2.01 23.22 -36.72
C ILE A 20 2.93 22.13 -36.15
N LEU A 21 4.01 21.78 -36.87
CA LEU A 21 4.96 20.76 -36.42
C LEU A 21 5.64 21.15 -35.11
N THR A 22 6.02 22.42 -34.96
CA THR A 22 6.63 22.94 -33.73
C THR A 22 5.64 22.97 -32.56
N LEU A 23 4.37 23.34 -32.79
CA LEU A 23 3.33 23.29 -31.76
C LEU A 23 3.06 21.85 -31.29
N ILE A 24 3.04 20.88 -32.22
CA ILE A 24 2.90 19.46 -31.87
C ILE A 24 4.12 18.99 -31.07
N GLY A 25 5.33 19.35 -31.49
CA GLY A 25 6.57 19.01 -30.78
C GLY A 25 6.60 19.54 -29.34
N ILE A 26 6.23 20.80 -29.14
CA ILE A 26 6.14 21.40 -27.79
C ILE A 26 5.09 20.69 -26.94
N SER A 27 3.93 20.38 -27.53
CA SER A 27 2.82 19.71 -26.84
C SER A 27 3.19 18.29 -26.42
N ALA A 28 3.79 17.52 -27.32
CA ALA A 28 4.29 16.17 -27.04
C ALA A 28 5.36 16.19 -25.94
N SER A 29 6.30 17.15 -25.98
CA SER A 29 7.32 17.26 -24.94
C SER A 29 6.75 17.60 -23.57
N ARG A 30 5.67 18.38 -23.49
CA ARG A 30 4.98 18.67 -22.23
C ARG A 30 4.29 17.43 -21.66
N ILE A 31 3.59 16.67 -22.50
CA ILE A 31 2.90 15.42 -22.11
C ILE A 31 3.91 14.39 -21.59
N SER A 32 5.03 14.20 -22.28
CA SER A 32 6.08 13.28 -21.83
C SER A 32 6.67 13.68 -20.47
N ASN A 33 6.86 14.97 -20.23
CA ASN A 33 7.38 15.45 -18.94
C ASN A 33 6.39 15.20 -17.80
N THR A 34 5.09 15.40 -18.02
CA THR A 34 4.06 15.11 -17.01
C THR A 34 4.00 13.62 -16.68
N ASP A 35 4.08 12.76 -17.69
CA ASP A 35 4.03 11.30 -17.49
C ASP A 35 5.26 10.79 -16.72
N ILE A 36 6.46 11.34 -17.01
CA ILE A 36 7.68 11.00 -16.28
C ILE A 36 7.57 11.40 -14.81
N ILE A 37 7.04 12.58 -14.51
CA ILE A 37 6.86 13.03 -13.12
C ILE A 37 5.85 12.14 -12.38
N ALA A 38 4.75 11.79 -13.02
CA ALA A 38 3.76 10.89 -12.44
C ALA A 38 4.35 9.48 -12.19
N ALA A 39 5.09 8.93 -13.15
CA ALA A 39 5.74 7.62 -13.03
C ALA A 39 6.78 7.61 -11.90
N ARG A 40 7.55 8.70 -11.73
CA ARG A 40 8.55 8.84 -10.66
C ARG A 40 7.95 8.75 -9.26
N ASN A 41 6.71 9.21 -9.06
CA ASN A 41 6.03 9.11 -7.78
C ASN A 41 5.36 7.75 -7.57
N LEU A 42 4.88 7.12 -8.65
CA LEU A 42 4.13 5.87 -8.57
C LEU A 42 5.02 4.65 -8.22
N ILE A 43 6.25 4.59 -8.76
CA ILE A 43 7.16 3.47 -8.53
C ILE A 43 7.52 3.28 -7.05
N PRO A 44 8.09 4.27 -6.34
CA PRO A 44 8.43 4.12 -4.93
C PRO A 44 7.18 3.88 -4.08
N HIS A 45 6.06 4.52 -4.43
CA HIS A 45 4.79 4.29 -3.75
C HIS A 45 4.32 2.83 -3.82
N LYS A 46 4.46 2.17 -4.98
CA LYS A 46 4.11 0.74 -5.12
C LYS A 46 5.08 -0.14 -4.34
N GLN A 47 6.37 0.16 -4.39
CA GLN A 47 7.39 -0.59 -3.64
C GLN A 47 7.13 -0.52 -2.13
N ASP A 48 6.83 0.67 -1.61
CA ASP A 48 6.50 0.86 -0.19
C ASP A 48 5.22 0.13 0.20
N PHE A 49 4.21 0.16 -0.67
CA PHE A 49 2.97 -0.56 -0.43
C PHE A 49 3.21 -2.08 -0.32
N TYR A 50 3.98 -2.67 -1.25
CA TYR A 50 4.27 -4.10 -1.22
C TYR A 50 5.13 -4.52 -0.03
N ALA A 51 6.09 -3.68 0.40
CA ALA A 51 6.88 -3.94 1.59
C ALA A 51 6.00 -3.95 2.85
N ALA A 52 5.09 -2.97 2.99
CA ALA A 52 4.16 -2.91 4.10
C ALA A 52 3.16 -4.08 4.10
N GLU A 53 2.62 -4.47 2.95
CA GLU A 53 1.73 -5.63 2.80
C GLU A 53 2.42 -6.95 3.16
N ALA A 54 3.69 -7.11 2.78
CA ALA A 54 4.45 -8.30 3.12
C ALA A 54 4.72 -8.38 4.63
N GLY A 55 5.10 -7.27 5.28
CA GLY A 55 5.28 -7.24 6.74
C GLY A 55 3.98 -7.56 7.47
N GLN A 56 2.87 -7.02 6.99
CA GLN A 56 1.55 -7.34 7.50
C GLN A 56 1.19 -8.83 7.40
N ASN A 57 1.47 -9.47 6.26
CA ASN A 57 1.20 -10.90 6.07
C ASN A 57 2.05 -11.77 7.01
N MET A 58 3.29 -11.36 7.29
CA MET A 58 4.14 -12.05 8.27
C MET A 58 3.53 -11.98 9.67
N GLU A 59 3.12 -10.79 10.11
CA GLU A 59 2.50 -10.61 11.43
C GLU A 59 1.17 -11.38 11.54
N ALA A 60 0.36 -11.40 10.49
CA ALA A 60 -0.87 -12.20 10.47
C ALA A 60 -0.59 -13.70 10.68
N VAL A 61 0.49 -14.23 10.10
CA VAL A 61 0.93 -15.62 10.32
C VAL A 61 1.42 -15.83 11.75
N ARG A 62 2.19 -14.91 12.32
CA ARG A 62 2.65 -14.97 13.72
C ARG A 62 1.48 -14.97 14.70
N ILE A 63 0.44 -14.16 14.43
CA ILE A 63 -0.82 -14.16 15.18
C ILE A 63 -1.52 -15.52 15.05
N GLY A 64 -1.61 -16.06 13.82
CA GLY A 64 -2.20 -17.38 13.56
C GLY A 64 -1.47 -18.55 14.25
N ARG A 65 -0.19 -18.37 14.58
CA ARG A 65 0.62 -19.33 15.36
C ARG A 65 0.54 -19.11 16.87
N GLY A 66 -0.09 -18.02 17.32
CA GLY A 66 -0.15 -17.66 18.74
C GLY A 66 1.19 -17.18 19.31
N GLU A 67 2.06 -16.59 18.49
CA GLU A 67 3.39 -16.13 18.92
C GLU A 67 3.32 -14.89 19.86
N TYR A 68 2.21 -14.15 19.86
CA TYR A 68 2.01 -13.03 20.78
C TYR A 68 1.32 -13.48 22.06
N ALA A 69 2.04 -13.41 23.19
CA ALA A 69 1.47 -13.67 24.50
C ALA A 69 0.53 -12.53 24.91
N VAL A 70 -0.72 -12.85 25.23
CA VAL A 70 -1.69 -11.88 25.74
C VAL A 70 -1.57 -11.82 27.27
N THR A 71 -0.73 -10.91 27.77
CA THR A 71 -0.38 -10.83 29.20
C THR A 71 -1.48 -10.21 30.08
N ALA A 72 -2.42 -9.47 29.49
CA ALA A 72 -3.55 -8.86 30.18
C ALA A 72 -4.79 -8.75 29.25
N PRO A 73 -5.63 -9.78 29.14
CA PRO A 73 -6.78 -9.79 28.21
C PRO A 73 -7.89 -8.79 28.59
N GLU A 74 -7.82 -8.22 29.79
CA GLU A 74 -8.68 -7.17 30.33
C GLU A 74 -8.41 -5.79 29.67
N SER A 75 -7.20 -5.61 29.12
CA SER A 75 -6.71 -4.34 28.58
C SER A 75 -6.88 -4.31 27.07
N ALA A 76 -8.00 -3.76 26.60
CA ALA A 76 -8.13 -3.41 25.19
C ALA A 76 -7.05 -2.36 24.82
N ASP A 77 -6.55 -2.42 23.59
CA ASP A 77 -5.48 -1.56 23.04
C ASP A 77 -4.08 -1.77 23.65
N LEU A 78 -3.75 -2.99 24.06
CA LEU A 78 -2.39 -3.33 24.48
C LEU A 78 -1.47 -3.52 23.26
N VAL A 79 -0.39 -2.74 23.16
CA VAL A 79 0.67 -2.97 22.16
C VAL A 79 1.47 -4.21 22.56
N LEU A 80 1.40 -5.26 21.74
CA LEU A 80 2.07 -6.55 21.98
C LEU A 80 3.43 -6.66 21.29
N ALA A 81 3.58 -5.96 20.17
CA ALA A 81 4.85 -5.87 19.47
C ALA A 81 4.95 -4.53 18.75
N GLU A 82 6.12 -3.90 18.83
CA GLU A 82 6.48 -2.72 18.06
C GLU A 82 7.92 -2.90 17.62
N SER A 83 8.14 -3.15 16.33
CA SER A 83 9.47 -3.22 15.75
C SER A 83 9.75 -1.92 15.00
N THR A 84 10.92 -1.35 15.30
CA THR A 84 11.41 -0.17 14.61
C THR A 84 12.13 -0.50 13.30
N GLU A 85 12.57 -1.74 13.10
CA GLU A 85 13.31 -2.18 11.90
C GLU A 85 13.18 -3.71 11.70
N GLU A 86 12.24 -4.16 10.87
CA GLU A 86 12.18 -5.54 10.37
C GLU A 86 12.41 -5.56 8.85
N VAL A 87 13.21 -6.50 8.35
CA VAL A 87 13.49 -6.61 6.92
C VAL A 87 12.49 -7.57 6.28
N VAL A 88 11.70 -7.05 5.35
CA VAL A 88 10.68 -7.80 4.63
C VAL A 88 10.82 -7.53 3.13
N PRO A 89 10.66 -8.56 2.29
CA PRO A 89 11.74 -9.09 1.45
C PRO A 89 12.67 -8.02 0.83
N GLY A 90 13.70 -7.60 1.58
CA GLY A 90 14.74 -6.66 1.10
C GLY A 90 14.48 -5.18 1.37
N SER A 91 13.31 -4.82 1.87
CA SER A 91 12.97 -3.46 2.33
C SER A 91 12.78 -3.44 3.85
N LEU A 92 13.14 -2.32 4.48
CA LEU A 92 12.84 -2.09 5.90
C LEU A 92 11.35 -1.80 6.06
N CYS A 93 10.71 -2.49 6.99
CA CYS A 93 9.36 -2.18 7.43
C CYS A 93 9.30 -2.09 8.95
N ASP A 94 8.46 -1.17 9.41
CA ASP A 94 8.14 -0.99 10.82
C ASP A 94 6.75 -1.59 11.02
N HIS A 95 6.54 -2.36 12.08
CA HIS A 95 5.24 -2.93 12.39
C HIS A 95 4.88 -2.68 13.85
N ALA A 96 3.58 -2.52 14.09
CA ALA A 96 2.99 -2.46 15.41
C ALA A 96 1.78 -3.39 15.46
N VAL A 97 1.76 -4.27 16.45
CA VAL A 97 0.66 -5.20 16.73
C VAL A 97 -0.02 -4.76 18.02
N THR A 98 -1.30 -4.41 17.91
CA THR A 98 -2.13 -3.98 19.03
C THR A 98 -3.23 -4.99 19.29
N TYR A 99 -3.36 -5.45 20.52
CA TYR A 99 -4.45 -6.31 20.95
C TYR A 99 -5.72 -5.50 21.16
N LYS A 100 -6.82 -5.88 20.51
CA LYS A 100 -8.11 -5.18 20.60
C LYS A 100 -9.06 -5.77 21.63
N GLY A 101 -8.83 -7.00 22.07
CA GLY A 101 -9.62 -7.60 23.15
C GLY A 101 -10.03 -9.04 22.88
N HIS A 102 -10.65 -9.62 23.91
CA HIS A 102 -11.20 -10.97 23.85
C HIS A 102 -12.70 -10.92 23.53
N PHE A 103 -13.19 -11.92 22.81
CA PHE A 103 -14.62 -12.07 22.52
C PHE A 103 -15.14 -13.40 23.06
N SER A 104 -16.24 -13.31 23.82
CA SER A 104 -16.96 -14.47 24.33
C SER A 104 -17.53 -15.34 23.20
N PRO A 105 -17.66 -16.66 23.42
CA PRO A 105 -18.20 -17.59 22.43
C PRO A 105 -19.62 -17.25 21.96
N PRO A 106 -19.94 -17.51 20.68
CA PRO A 106 -21.31 -17.57 20.21
C PRO A 106 -22.11 -18.66 20.95
N LYS A 107 -23.44 -18.50 21.00
CA LYS A 107 -24.34 -19.51 21.60
C LYS A 107 -24.06 -20.90 21.02
N GLY A 108 -23.93 -21.90 21.89
CA GLY A 108 -23.65 -23.29 21.51
C GLY A 108 -22.17 -23.69 21.53
N TYR A 109 -21.25 -22.77 21.85
CA TYR A 109 -19.85 -23.08 22.14
C TYR A 109 -19.55 -22.90 23.63
N SER A 110 -18.73 -23.79 24.19
CA SER A 110 -18.24 -23.66 25.56
C SER A 110 -17.19 -22.55 25.64
N SER A 111 -17.22 -21.75 26.70
CA SER A 111 -16.18 -20.74 26.99
C SER A 111 -14.80 -21.34 27.23
N LEU A 112 -14.74 -22.63 27.61
CA LEU A 112 -13.49 -23.38 27.70
C LEU A 112 -12.96 -23.83 26.34
N HIS A 113 -13.84 -24.00 25.35
CA HIS A 113 -13.51 -24.54 24.04
C HIS A 113 -13.57 -23.50 22.94
N PHE A 114 -13.88 -22.25 23.23
CA PHE A 114 -13.86 -21.20 22.23
C PHE A 114 -13.35 -19.91 22.85
N SER A 115 -12.24 -19.43 22.33
CA SER A 115 -11.74 -18.09 22.59
C SER A 115 -11.41 -17.41 21.27
N ARG A 116 -11.78 -16.13 21.16
CA ARG A 116 -11.41 -15.27 20.04
C ARG A 116 -10.63 -14.09 20.57
N HIS A 117 -9.48 -13.85 19.93
CA HIS A 117 -8.59 -12.73 20.20
C HIS A 117 -8.50 -11.88 18.94
N ASP A 118 -8.82 -10.59 19.07
CA ASP A 118 -8.74 -9.64 17.97
C ASP A 118 -7.46 -8.82 18.09
N PHE A 119 -6.78 -8.63 16.97
CA PHE A 119 -5.53 -7.89 16.85
C PHE A 119 -5.65 -6.87 15.73
N GLU A 120 -4.93 -5.78 15.86
CA GLU A 120 -4.76 -4.75 14.85
C GLU A 120 -3.27 -4.70 14.49
N VAL A 121 -2.97 -4.88 13.22
CA VAL A 121 -1.59 -4.82 12.72
C VAL A 121 -1.48 -3.56 11.87
N VAL A 122 -0.53 -2.71 12.20
CA VAL A 122 -0.16 -1.53 11.45
C VAL A 122 1.26 -1.71 10.96
N THR A 123 1.46 -1.65 9.64
CA THR A 123 2.79 -1.79 9.04
C THR A 123 3.11 -0.55 8.17
N LYS A 124 4.35 -0.11 8.21
CA LYS A 124 4.88 1.05 7.46
C LYS A 124 6.15 0.64 6.72
N SER A 125 6.37 1.15 5.52
CA SER A 125 7.61 0.89 4.75
C SER A 125 8.68 1.93 5.07
N GLY A 126 9.56 1.63 6.02
CA GLY A 126 10.63 2.51 6.45
C GLY A 126 10.17 3.82 7.14
N LYS A 127 11.14 4.56 7.69
CA LYS A 127 10.92 5.73 8.58
C LYS A 127 10.22 6.94 7.93
N LYS A 128 10.13 6.98 6.59
CA LYS A 128 9.59 8.12 5.82
C LYS A 128 8.43 7.74 4.88
N ALA A 129 7.94 6.49 4.88
CA ALA A 129 6.77 6.17 4.08
C ALA A 129 5.57 7.02 4.50
N ALA A 130 4.91 7.60 3.51
CA ALA A 130 3.66 8.33 3.71
C ALA A 130 2.48 7.40 4.01
N ASN A 131 2.62 6.11 3.70
CA ASN A 131 1.53 5.14 3.73
C ASN A 131 1.71 4.14 4.86
N ASN A 132 0.64 3.99 5.65
CA ASN A 132 0.51 2.93 6.62
C ASN A 132 -0.52 1.94 6.08
N VAL A 133 -0.19 0.67 6.12
CA VAL A 133 -1.16 -0.40 5.85
C VAL A 133 -1.68 -0.90 7.19
N LYS A 134 -3.01 -0.97 7.32
CA LYS A 134 -3.68 -1.33 8.56
C LYS A 134 -4.65 -2.46 8.29
N ILE A 135 -4.57 -3.53 9.09
CA ILE A 135 -5.54 -4.61 9.09
C ILE A 135 -5.99 -4.98 10.49
N THR A 136 -7.14 -5.65 10.54
CA THR A 136 -7.62 -6.34 11.73
C THR A 136 -7.47 -7.83 11.50
N ALA A 137 -6.67 -8.49 12.34
CA ALA A 137 -6.49 -9.92 12.36
C ALA A 137 -7.30 -10.53 13.51
N ARG A 138 -7.78 -11.77 13.34
CA ARG A 138 -8.52 -12.50 14.36
C ARG A 138 -7.89 -13.88 14.53
N TYR A 139 -7.61 -14.22 15.78
CA TYR A 139 -7.13 -15.54 16.17
C TYR A 139 -8.24 -16.29 16.91
N PHE A 140 -8.50 -17.52 16.50
CA PHE A 140 -9.53 -18.37 17.07
C PHE A 140 -8.91 -19.61 17.68
N ILE A 141 -9.24 -19.88 18.94
CA ILE A 141 -8.98 -21.16 19.59
C ILE A 141 -10.32 -21.89 19.62
N ILE A 142 -10.47 -22.96 18.84
CA ILE A 142 -11.71 -23.74 18.74
C ILE A 142 -11.42 -25.18 19.15
N GLY A 143 -11.96 -25.58 20.29
CA GLY A 143 -12.02 -26.94 20.79
C GLY A 143 -13.23 -27.72 20.26
N PRO A 144 -13.33 -29.02 20.58
CA PRO A 144 -14.38 -29.89 20.07
C PRO A 144 -15.77 -29.39 20.48
N LYS A 145 -16.74 -29.51 19.57
CA LYS A 145 -18.15 -29.22 19.86
C LYS A 145 -18.66 -30.19 20.92
N ILE A 146 -19.16 -29.64 22.03
CA ILE A 146 -19.92 -30.42 23.00
C ILE A 146 -21.27 -30.72 22.34
N LYS A 147 -21.54 -32.00 22.07
CA LYS A 147 -22.84 -32.47 21.58
C LYS A 147 -23.86 -32.48 22.70
#